data_AF-A0A6C0D607-F1
#
_entry.id   AF-A0A6C0D607-F1
#
_cell.length_a   1.000
_cell.length_b   1.000
_cell.length_c   1.000
_cell.angle_alpha   90.00
_cell.angle_beta   90.00
_cell.angle_gamma   90.00
#
_symmetry.space_group_name_H-M   'P 1'
#
loop_
_entity.id
_entity.type
_entity.pdbx_description
1 polymer ?
#
loop_
_entity_poly.entity_id
_entity_poly.type
_entity_poly.pdbx_seq_one_letter_code
_entity_poly.pdbx_strand_id
1 'polypeptide(L)'
;MPLSIPIKYLPNRLTKKDRKQQLRQLKKSRNAYKKHIYITRKKVKSYKSKKSQHLLKAQKIYKINNIAVNANLSKKTGCSINSLRKIVNKGRGAYFSSGSRPNQTAESWGLARLASSITGGKAAAVDYNILEEGCSTNSKALKLARQAKKKHGHGTRRVAKLKL
;
A
#
# COMPACT_ATOMS: atom_id res chain seq x y z
N MET A 1 -7.59 19.23 -16.14
CA MET A 1 -6.28 18.55 -16.10
C MET A 1 -6.40 17.13 -16.61
N PRO A 2 -5.53 16.68 -17.54
CA PRO A 2 -5.54 15.31 -18.05
C PRO A 2 -5.31 14.30 -16.92
N LEU A 3 -5.99 13.16 -17.01
CA LEU A 3 -5.97 12.16 -15.96
C LEU A 3 -4.65 11.39 -16.01
N SER A 4 -3.71 11.76 -15.13
CA SER A 4 -2.43 11.06 -15.05
C SER A 4 -2.53 9.78 -14.20
N ILE A 5 -2.32 8.61 -14.81
CA ILE A 5 -2.41 7.30 -14.14
C ILE A 5 -1.06 6.58 -14.21
N PRO A 6 -0.52 6.05 -13.08
CA PRO A 6 0.67 5.21 -13.12
C PRO A 6 0.51 4.00 -14.04
N ILE A 7 1.49 3.71 -14.90
CA ILE A 7 1.46 2.56 -15.83
C ILE A 7 1.18 1.25 -15.08
N LYS A 8 1.71 1.10 -13.87
CA LYS A 8 1.44 -0.06 -13.00
C LYS A 8 -0.04 -0.29 -12.67
N TYR A 9 -0.91 0.72 -12.73
CA TYR A 9 -2.34 0.59 -12.48
C TYR A 9 -3.12 0.22 -13.75
N LEU A 10 -2.53 0.49 -14.91
CA LEU A 10 -3.06 0.18 -16.23
C LEU A 10 -1.93 -0.40 -17.14
N PRO A 11 -1.43 -1.61 -16.82
CA PRO A 11 -0.25 -2.15 -17.48
C PRO A 11 -0.54 -2.55 -18.94
N ASN A 12 0.49 -2.51 -19.79
CA ASN A 12 0.37 -2.77 -21.22
C ASN A 12 -0.01 -4.23 -21.56
N ARG A 13 0.24 -5.17 -20.62
CA ARG A 13 -0.11 -6.59 -20.74
C ARG A 13 -1.61 -6.90 -20.63
N LEU A 14 -2.45 -5.92 -20.33
CA LEU A 14 -3.91 -6.12 -20.32
C LEU A 14 -4.43 -6.14 -21.75
N THR A 15 -5.44 -6.97 -22.02
CA THR A 15 -6.18 -6.90 -23.29
C THR A 15 -6.85 -5.53 -23.43
N LYS A 16 -7.13 -5.09 -24.67
CA LYS A 16 -7.81 -3.80 -24.93
C LYS A 16 -9.11 -3.67 -24.12
N LYS A 17 -9.90 -4.74 -24.03
CA LYS A 17 -11.15 -4.83 -23.25
C LYS A 17 -10.90 -4.66 -21.75
N ASP A 18 -10.00 -5.44 -21.17
CA ASP A 18 -9.69 -5.39 -19.73
C ASP A 18 -9.05 -4.06 -19.33
N ARG A 19 -8.26 -3.46 -20.22
CA ARG A 19 -7.68 -2.13 -20.05
C ARG A 19 -8.78 -1.07 -19.96
N LYS A 20 -9.75 -1.07 -20.89
CA LYS A 20 -10.91 -0.16 -20.84
C LYS A 20 -11.72 -0.37 -19.56
N GLN A 21 -11.95 -1.62 -19.16
CA GLN A 21 -12.65 -1.97 -17.93
C GLN A 21 -11.91 -1.43 -16.69
N GLN A 22 -10.62 -1.70 -16.56
CA GLN A 22 -9.79 -1.25 -15.43
C GLN A 22 -9.76 0.28 -15.33
N LEU A 23 -9.64 0.98 -16.47
CA LEU A 23 -9.68 2.44 -16.50
C LEU A 23 -11.01 3.00 -16.00
N ARG A 24 -12.14 2.45 -16.48
CA ARG A 24 -13.49 2.85 -16.02
C ARG A 24 -13.64 2.64 -14.51
N GLN A 25 -13.18 1.49 -14.01
CA GLN A 25 -13.23 1.16 -12.59
C GLN A 25 -12.37 2.10 -11.72
N LEU A 26 -11.17 2.46 -12.19
CA LEU A 26 -10.31 3.44 -11.51
C LEU A 26 -10.97 4.82 -11.45
N LYS A 27 -11.53 5.31 -12.57
CA LYS A 27 -12.24 6.60 -12.61
C LYS A 27 -13.44 6.60 -11.66
N LYS A 28 -14.28 5.55 -11.71
CA LYS A 28 -15.45 5.40 -10.84
C LYS A 28 -15.07 5.41 -9.35
N SER A 29 -14.08 4.60 -8.97
CA SER A 29 -13.62 4.49 -7.57
C SER A 29 -13.08 5.83 -7.04
N ARG A 30 -12.28 6.55 -7.85
CA ARG A 30 -11.72 7.86 -7.46
C ARG A 30 -12.79 8.94 -7.32
N ASN A 31 -13.78 8.97 -8.22
CA ASN A 31 -14.87 9.95 -8.15
C ASN A 31 -15.81 9.67 -6.97
N ALA A 32 -16.11 8.39 -6.72
CA ALA A 32 -16.93 7.98 -5.56
C ALA A 32 -16.23 8.32 -4.23
N TYR A 33 -14.90 8.13 -4.16
CA TYR A 33 -14.13 8.45 -2.95
C TYR A 33 -14.22 9.93 -2.55
N LYS A 34 -14.28 10.86 -3.52
CA LYS A 34 -14.49 12.29 -3.25
C LYS A 34 -15.83 12.58 -2.57
N LYS A 35 -16.81 11.69 -2.76
CA LYS A 35 -18.14 11.74 -2.13
C LYS A 35 -18.21 10.84 -0.89
N HIS A 36 -17.08 10.40 -0.35
CA HIS A 36 -16.99 9.45 0.77
C HIS A 36 -17.62 8.07 0.51
N ILE A 37 -17.77 7.68 -0.78
CA ILE A 37 -18.32 6.38 -1.18
C ILE A 37 -17.18 5.43 -1.58
N TYR A 38 -17.08 4.29 -0.90
CA TYR A 38 -15.98 3.33 -1.07
C TYR A 38 -16.35 2.17 -2.00
N ILE A 39 -15.94 2.26 -3.27
CA ILE A 39 -16.26 1.25 -4.29
C ILE A 39 -15.06 0.33 -4.57
N THR A 40 -15.25 -0.97 -4.38
CA THR A 40 -14.29 -2.02 -4.73
C THR A 40 -14.36 -2.38 -6.22
N ARG A 41 -13.28 -2.97 -6.75
CA ARG A 41 -13.12 -3.22 -8.18
C ARG A 41 -13.19 -4.71 -8.50
N LYS A 42 -13.92 -5.05 -9.55
CA LYS A 42 -14.01 -6.40 -10.14
C LYS A 42 -12.67 -6.79 -10.74
N LYS A 43 -12.34 -8.08 -10.61
CA LYS A 43 -11.14 -8.67 -11.21
C LYS A 43 -11.21 -8.60 -12.74
N VAL A 44 -10.06 -8.39 -13.38
CA VAL A 44 -9.84 -8.50 -14.82
C VAL A 44 -9.08 -9.79 -15.11
N LYS A 45 -9.54 -10.56 -16.09
CA LYS A 45 -9.09 -11.94 -16.32
C LYS A 45 -7.66 -12.00 -16.88
N SER A 46 -7.29 -11.06 -17.74
CA SER A 46 -5.96 -11.01 -18.37
C SER A 46 -4.81 -10.69 -17.40
N TYR A 47 -5.10 -10.27 -16.16
CA TYR A 47 -4.06 -9.91 -15.20
C TYR A 47 -3.71 -11.06 -14.25
N LYS A 48 -2.48 -11.58 -14.40
CA LYS A 48 -1.88 -12.52 -13.44
C LYS A 48 -1.37 -11.78 -12.20
N SER A 49 -1.94 -12.11 -11.03
CA SER A 49 -1.55 -11.55 -9.73
C SER A 49 -0.29 -12.21 -9.18
N LYS A 50 0.55 -11.42 -8.47
CA LYS A 50 1.75 -11.90 -7.76
C LYS A 50 1.67 -11.48 -6.30
N LYS A 51 2.16 -12.34 -5.40
CA LYS A 51 2.27 -12.04 -3.96
C LYS A 51 3.20 -10.82 -3.73
N SER A 52 2.84 -9.98 -2.77
CA SER A 52 3.63 -8.79 -2.43
C SER A 52 4.96 -9.17 -1.80
N GLN A 53 6.05 -8.64 -2.35
CA GLN A 53 7.40 -8.84 -1.79
C GLN A 53 7.55 -8.20 -0.40
N HIS A 54 6.81 -7.12 -0.12
CA HIS A 54 6.80 -6.52 1.22
C HIS A 54 6.23 -7.47 2.28
N LEU A 55 5.19 -8.24 1.93
CA LEU A 55 4.62 -9.23 2.85
C LEU A 55 5.64 -10.33 3.13
N LEU A 56 6.29 -10.88 2.10
CA LEU A 56 7.34 -11.89 2.26
C LEU A 56 8.50 -11.38 3.15
N LYS A 57 8.94 -10.13 2.94
CA LYS A 57 9.97 -9.50 3.76
C LYS A 57 9.54 -9.36 5.23
N ALA A 58 8.30 -8.94 5.48
CA ALA A 58 7.77 -8.80 6.85
C ALA A 58 7.63 -10.14 7.55
N GLN A 59 7.15 -11.16 6.84
CA GLN A 59 7.05 -12.53 7.32
C GLN A 59 8.43 -13.04 7.79
N LYS A 60 9.47 -12.83 6.97
CA LYS A 60 10.86 -13.21 7.30
C LYS A 60 11.43 -12.42 8.49
N ILE A 61 11.26 -11.10 8.53
CA ILE A 61 11.83 -10.23 9.57
C ILE A 61 11.23 -10.51 10.95
N TYR A 62 9.92 -10.73 11.01
CA TYR A 62 9.18 -10.89 12.26
C TYR A 62 8.87 -12.35 12.61
N LYS A 63 9.27 -13.30 11.75
CA LYS A 63 9.03 -14.74 11.90
C LYS A 63 7.54 -15.04 12.11
N ILE A 64 6.70 -14.54 11.21
CA ILE A 64 5.24 -14.70 11.25
C ILE A 64 4.72 -15.13 9.88
N ASN A 65 3.75 -16.05 9.87
CA ASN A 65 3.22 -16.62 8.62
C ASN A 65 2.15 -15.74 7.97
N ASN A 66 1.35 -15.04 8.77
CA ASN A 66 0.32 -14.14 8.25
C ASN A 66 0.50 -12.73 8.79
N ILE A 67 0.47 -11.72 7.91
CA ILE A 67 0.54 -10.32 8.30
C ILE A 67 -0.88 -9.81 8.47
N ALA A 68 -1.31 -9.69 9.72
CA ALA A 68 -2.57 -9.07 10.11
C ALA A 68 -2.32 -8.21 11.35
N VAL A 69 -3.14 -7.17 11.54
CA VAL A 69 -3.01 -6.32 12.73
C VAL A 69 -3.62 -7.05 13.92
N ASN A 70 -2.75 -7.62 14.76
CA ASN A 70 -3.10 -8.35 15.97
C ASN A 70 -2.05 -8.13 17.07
N ALA A 71 -2.31 -8.66 18.27
CA ALA A 71 -1.41 -8.54 19.41
C ALA A 71 -0.01 -9.14 19.13
N ASN A 72 0.05 -10.26 18.40
CA ASN A 72 1.32 -10.90 18.03
C ASN A 72 2.19 -9.97 17.16
N LEU A 73 1.62 -9.39 16.10
CA LEU A 73 2.33 -8.44 15.25
C LEU A 73 2.74 -7.19 16.03
N SER A 74 1.87 -6.68 16.89
CA SER A 74 2.15 -5.53 17.76
C SER A 74 3.37 -5.79 18.64
N LYS A 75 3.41 -6.94 19.34
CA LYS A 75 4.54 -7.36 20.17
C LYS A 75 5.83 -7.53 19.36
N LYS A 76 5.77 -8.20 18.20
CA LYS A 76 6.95 -8.46 17.34
C LYS A 76 7.52 -7.19 16.72
N THR A 77 6.65 -6.24 16.37
CA THR A 77 7.06 -4.96 15.77
C THR A 77 7.49 -3.94 16.81
N GLY A 78 6.99 -4.07 18.05
CA GLY A 78 7.13 -3.06 19.10
C GLY A 78 6.20 -1.86 18.87
N CYS A 79 5.15 -2.01 18.05
CA CYS A 79 4.25 -0.92 17.66
C CYS A 79 2.83 -1.17 18.19
N SER A 80 2.15 -0.12 18.62
CA SER A 80 0.76 -0.18 19.07
C SER A 80 -0.19 -0.62 17.95
N ILE A 81 -1.22 -1.37 18.32
CA ILE A 81 -2.28 -1.82 17.38
C ILE A 81 -2.89 -0.62 16.64
N ASN A 82 -3.14 0.49 17.34
CA ASN A 82 -3.74 1.68 16.75
C ASN A 82 -2.86 2.27 15.63
N SER A 83 -1.54 2.32 15.84
CA SER A 83 -0.60 2.82 14.84
C SER A 83 -0.51 1.89 13.62
N LEU A 84 -0.50 0.57 13.84
CA LEU A 84 -0.56 -0.41 12.76
C LEU A 84 -1.87 -0.28 11.95
N ARG A 85 -3.02 -0.10 12.62
CA ARG A 85 -4.32 0.14 11.97
C ARG A 85 -4.32 1.45 11.18
N LYS A 86 -3.75 2.52 11.71
CA LYS A 86 -3.63 3.83 11.02
C LYS A 86 -2.87 3.68 9.70
N ILE A 87 -1.78 2.92 9.67
CA ILE A 87 -1.02 2.64 8.44
C ILE A 87 -1.84 1.82 7.44
N VAL A 88 -2.52 0.76 7.90
CA VAL A 88 -3.39 -0.04 7.03
C VAL A 88 -4.51 0.81 6.43
N ASN A 89 -5.14 1.67 7.23
CA ASN A 89 -6.20 2.58 6.79
C ASN A 89 -5.69 3.61 5.76
N LYS A 90 -4.48 4.17 5.92
CA LYS A 90 -3.86 5.01 4.89
C LYS A 90 -3.66 4.24 3.58
N GLY A 91 -3.31 2.95 3.65
CA GLY A 91 -3.22 2.08 2.47
C GLY A 91 -4.59 1.84 1.83
N ARG A 92 -5.63 1.54 2.61
CA ARG A 92 -7.01 1.41 2.13
C ARG A 92 -7.48 2.71 1.46
N GLY A 93 -7.23 3.87 2.08
CA GLY A 93 -7.53 5.18 1.51
C GLY A 93 -6.82 5.43 0.18
N ALA A 94 -5.54 5.07 0.05
CA ALA A 94 -4.80 5.17 -1.20
C ALA A 94 -5.38 4.28 -2.31
N TYR A 95 -5.92 3.11 -1.97
CA TYR A 95 -6.56 2.19 -2.92
C TYR A 95 -7.78 2.84 -3.60
N PHE A 96 -8.57 3.61 -2.86
CA PHE A 96 -9.78 4.28 -3.39
C PHE A 96 -9.47 5.64 -4.02
N SER A 97 -8.63 6.47 -3.37
CA SER A 97 -8.34 7.85 -3.80
C SER A 97 -7.39 7.95 -5.01
N SER A 98 -6.35 7.12 -5.02
CA SER A 98 -5.30 7.14 -6.05
C SER A 98 -5.44 5.98 -7.04
N GLY A 99 -6.01 4.86 -6.59
CA GLY A 99 -6.12 3.62 -7.34
C GLY A 99 -5.05 2.60 -6.95
N SER A 100 -5.07 1.47 -7.65
CA SER A 100 -4.14 0.36 -7.39
C SER A 100 -3.89 -0.47 -8.65
N ARG A 101 -2.94 -1.40 -8.55
CA ARG A 101 -2.73 -2.45 -9.56
C ARG A 101 -4.03 -3.24 -9.79
N PRO A 102 -4.25 -3.83 -10.98
CA PRO A 102 -5.40 -4.68 -11.21
C PRO A 102 -5.47 -5.85 -10.19
N ASN A 103 -6.68 -6.32 -9.93
CA ASN A 103 -6.98 -7.48 -9.08
C ASN A 103 -6.51 -7.35 -7.61
N GLN A 104 -6.39 -6.12 -7.10
CA GLN A 104 -6.08 -5.85 -5.69
C GLN A 104 -7.35 -5.52 -4.90
N THR A 105 -7.31 -5.77 -3.60
CA THR A 105 -8.33 -5.32 -2.64
C THR A 105 -7.79 -4.15 -1.83
N ALA A 106 -8.68 -3.40 -1.17
CA ALA A 106 -8.27 -2.36 -0.23
C ALA A 106 -7.41 -2.96 0.89
N GLU A 107 -7.77 -4.17 1.35
CA GLU A 107 -7.04 -4.88 2.40
C GLU A 107 -5.65 -5.32 1.98
N SER A 108 -5.50 -5.98 0.83
CA SER A 108 -4.20 -6.41 0.33
C SER A 108 -3.26 -5.22 0.10
N TRP A 109 -3.83 -4.07 -0.28
CA TRP A 109 -3.10 -2.82 -0.45
C TRP A 109 -2.68 -2.21 0.89
N GLY A 110 -3.57 -2.22 1.88
CA GLY A 110 -3.32 -1.81 3.27
C GLY A 110 -2.22 -2.63 3.92
N LEU A 111 -2.32 -3.96 3.90
CA LEU A 111 -1.33 -4.86 4.47
C LEU A 111 0.02 -4.78 3.76
N ALA A 112 0.05 -4.58 2.44
CA ALA A 112 1.30 -4.36 1.71
C ALA A 112 1.98 -3.04 2.13
N ARG A 113 1.19 -1.98 2.40
CA ARG A 113 1.72 -0.71 2.93
C ARG A 113 2.24 -0.90 4.35
N LEU A 114 1.47 -1.57 5.22
CA LEU A 114 1.89 -1.91 6.57
C LEU A 114 3.22 -2.64 6.57
N ALA A 115 3.31 -3.74 5.82
CA ALA A 115 4.52 -4.55 5.70
C ALA A 115 5.70 -3.73 5.17
N SER A 116 5.49 -2.85 4.19
CA SER A 116 6.53 -1.93 3.70
C SER A 116 6.98 -0.94 4.80
N SER A 117 6.06 -0.48 5.65
CA SER A 117 6.33 0.51 6.70
C SER A 117 7.14 -0.08 7.85
N ILE A 118 6.76 -1.26 8.34
CA ILE A 118 7.47 -1.92 9.44
C ILE A 118 8.80 -2.56 9.01
N THR A 119 9.04 -2.76 7.71
CA THR A 119 10.29 -3.39 7.20
C THR A 119 11.29 -2.40 6.58
N GLY A 120 11.12 -1.10 6.80
CA GLY A 120 12.04 -0.06 6.29
C GLY A 120 11.95 0.14 4.77
N GLY A 121 10.80 -0.13 4.17
CA GLY A 121 10.53 0.23 2.77
C GLY A 121 10.20 1.72 2.61
N LYS A 122 9.87 2.13 1.38
CA LYS A 122 9.51 3.55 1.12
C LYS A 122 8.30 4.03 1.92
N ALA A 123 7.35 3.15 2.23
CA ALA A 123 6.21 3.51 3.07
C ALA A 123 6.64 3.87 4.50
N ALA A 124 7.74 3.32 5.01
CA ALA A 124 8.26 3.63 6.34
C ALA A 124 8.68 5.12 6.45
N ALA A 125 9.22 5.69 5.37
CA ALA A 125 9.55 7.12 5.32
C ALA A 125 8.30 8.01 5.25
N VAL A 126 7.24 7.55 4.57
CA VAL A 126 5.96 8.27 4.44
C VAL A 126 5.14 8.20 5.74
N ASP A 127 5.20 7.07 6.43
CA ASP A 127 4.46 6.79 7.66
C ASP A 127 5.34 6.92 8.91
N TYR A 128 6.49 7.60 8.79
CA TYR A 128 7.48 7.72 9.85
C TYR A 128 6.88 8.25 11.15
N ASN A 129 6.14 9.36 11.10
CA ASN A 129 5.54 9.97 12.29
C ASN A 129 4.59 8.99 13.01
N ILE A 130 3.84 8.17 12.27
CA ILE A 130 2.96 7.14 12.87
C ILE A 130 3.78 6.05 13.56
N LEU A 131 4.93 5.69 13.01
CA LEU A 131 5.84 4.72 13.62
C LEU A 131 6.59 5.32 14.81
N GLU A 132 6.91 6.61 14.77
CA GLU A 132 7.59 7.32 15.86
C GLU A 132 6.67 7.52 17.07
N GLU A 133 5.44 7.99 16.86
CA GLU A 133 4.42 8.10 17.90
C GLU A 133 3.99 6.73 18.44
N GLY A 134 4.00 5.72 17.56
CA GLY A 134 3.31 4.47 17.77
C GLY A 134 4.15 3.29 18.23
N CYS A 135 5.47 3.36 18.11
CA CYS A 135 6.36 2.24 18.38
C CYS A 135 7.38 2.58 19.47
N SER A 136 7.82 1.55 20.20
CA SER A 136 8.86 1.73 21.21
C SER A 136 10.17 2.23 20.59
N THR A 137 10.90 3.06 21.34
CA THR A 137 12.12 3.75 20.91
C THR A 137 13.19 2.80 20.37
N ASN A 138 13.28 1.61 20.96
CA ASN A 138 14.22 0.55 20.60
C ASN A 138 13.67 -0.50 19.65
N SER A 139 12.41 -0.36 19.21
CA SER A 139 11.78 -1.32 18.30
C SER A 139 12.50 -1.46 16.97
N LYS A 140 12.51 -2.69 16.43
CA LYS A 140 13.09 -2.96 15.11
C LYS A 140 12.37 -2.18 14.01
N ALA A 141 11.05 -2.01 14.11
CA ALA A 141 10.27 -1.25 13.15
C ALA A 141 10.73 0.22 13.10
N LEU A 142 10.87 0.89 14.25
CA LEU A 142 11.28 2.29 14.31
C LEU A 142 12.75 2.49 13.86
N LYS A 143 13.66 1.59 14.25
CA LYS A 143 15.05 1.61 13.77
C LYS A 143 15.13 1.56 12.24
N LEU A 144 14.37 0.65 11.62
CA LEU A 144 14.27 0.54 10.17
C LEU A 144 13.59 1.76 9.54
N ALA A 145 12.59 2.34 10.20
CA ALA A 145 11.90 3.54 9.73
C ALA A 145 12.82 4.77 9.72
N ARG A 146 13.66 4.96 10.75
CA ARG A 146 14.68 6.02 10.79
C ARG A 146 15.65 5.92 9.62
N GLN A 147 16.15 4.72 9.34
CA GLN A 147 17.02 4.47 8.18
C GLN A 147 16.30 4.75 6.86
N ALA A 148 15.05 4.30 6.73
CA ALA A 148 14.23 4.56 5.55
C ALA A 148 13.95 6.06 5.36
N LYS A 149 13.73 6.80 6.45
CA LYS A 149 13.52 8.26 6.42
C LYS A 149 14.76 8.98 5.90
N LYS A 150 15.95 8.63 6.40
CA LYS A 150 17.23 9.15 5.88
C LYS A 150 17.42 8.82 4.40
N LYS A 151 17.15 7.58 3.99
CA LYS A 151 17.37 7.10 2.61
C LYS A 151 16.35 7.62 1.59
N HIS A 152 15.09 7.81 2.00
CA HIS A 152 13.98 8.05 1.08
C HIS A 152 13.29 9.40 1.28
N GLY A 153 13.62 10.17 2.32
CA GLY A 153 13.04 11.48 2.61
C GLY A 153 11.51 11.42 2.73
N HIS A 154 10.81 11.91 1.70
CA HIS A 154 9.35 11.89 1.62
C HIS A 154 8.77 10.61 0.98
N GLY A 155 9.60 9.60 0.70
CA GLY A 155 9.17 8.34 0.08
C GLY A 155 8.71 8.47 -1.37
N THR A 156 8.98 9.60 -2.02
CA THR A 156 8.59 9.88 -3.39
C THR A 156 9.63 9.33 -4.39
N ARG A 157 9.18 9.06 -5.61
CA ARG A 157 10.05 8.86 -6.77
C ARG A 157 9.27 9.16 -8.04
N ARG A 158 9.97 9.46 -9.14
CA ARG A 158 9.34 9.49 -10.46
C ARG A 158 8.82 8.09 -10.80
N VAL A 159 7.57 8.04 -11.25
CA VAL A 159 6.89 6.82 -11.71
C VAL A 159 6.37 7.12 -13.10
N ALA A 160 6.55 6.18 -14.03
CA ALA A 160 5.98 6.31 -15.37
C ALA A 160 4.45 6.39 -15.30
N LYS A 161 3.87 7.40 -15.95
CA LYS A 161 2.43 7.67 -15.97
C LYS A 161 1.94 7.79 -17.41
N LEU A 162 0.74 7.33 -17.64
CA LEU A 162 -0.03 7.58 -18.85
C LEU A 162 -0.73 8.93 -18.69
N LYS A 163 -0.67 9.77 -19.71
CA LYS A 163 -1.54 10.94 -19.85
C LYS A 163 -2.76 10.47 -20.65
N LEU A 164 -3.95 10.65 -20.08
CA LEU A 164 -5.24 10.23 -20.63
C LEU A 164 -6.23 11.38 -20.59
#